data_AF-A0A5S9IRC1-F1
#
_entry.id   AF-A0A5S9IRC1-F1
#
_cell.length_a   1.000
_cell.length_b   1.000
_cell.length_c   1.000
_cell.angle_alpha   90.00
_cell.angle_beta   90.00
_cell.angle_gamma   90.00
#
_symmetry.space_group_name_H-M   'P 1'
#
loop_
_entity.id
_entity.type
_entity.pdbx_description
1 polymer ?
#
loop_
_entity_poly.entity_id
_entity_poly.type
_entity_poly.pdbx_seq_one_letter_code
_entity_poly.pdbx_strand_id
1 'polypeptide(L)'
;MNSEKKIVKCELWLAINEIFKTVKNSKDSLDNKSKQSTALVNLKKEIRSQLCSLKKKCQNAYGEDWRKCIIPLVIHIDEMIRCHIDVECRNWPTLQQEEEFGGIENGGVEFYNLLDEVLENNTHEFIYEVFYFCLKDGFVGRYIDNPTRATSYQKRLESFLVFPQIPNAGLKEPEFNFFVVEKSSTFIYYFLAVKVAICLAIFAFYYLINNYI
;
A
#
# COMPACT_ATOMS: atom_id res chain seq x y z
N MET A 1 -9.89 -21.64 22.00
CA MET A 1 -8.60 -21.38 21.32
C MET A 1 -7.47 -21.66 22.32
N ASN A 2 -6.49 -22.50 21.97
CA ASN A 2 -5.41 -22.92 22.88
C ASN A 2 -4.54 -21.71 23.31
N SER A 3 -4.10 -21.65 24.57
CA SER A 3 -3.37 -20.49 25.14
C SER A 3 -2.10 -20.16 24.34
N GLU A 4 -1.41 -21.19 23.87
CA GLU A 4 -0.21 -21.10 23.03
C GLU A 4 -0.47 -20.41 21.68
N LYS A 5 -1.58 -20.72 21.00
CA LYS A 5 -1.95 -20.06 19.74
C LYS A 5 -2.23 -18.57 19.93
N LYS A 6 -2.77 -18.19 21.09
CA LYS A 6 -3.02 -16.77 21.43
C LYS A 6 -1.72 -16.01 21.66
N ILE A 7 -0.73 -16.64 22.31
CA ILE A 7 0.60 -16.04 22.52
C ILE A 7 1.30 -15.80 21.18
N VAL A 8 1.37 -16.82 20.32
CA VAL A 8 1.99 -16.70 18.98
C VAL A 8 1.33 -15.59 18.17
N LYS A 9 -0.01 -15.54 18.15
CA LYS A 9 -0.77 -14.48 17.46
C LYS A 9 -0.41 -13.08 17.97
N CYS A 10 -0.30 -12.90 19.29
CA CYS A 10 0.12 -11.63 19.89
C CYS A 10 1.55 -11.25 19.49
N GLU A 11 2.50 -12.19 19.50
CA GLU A 11 3.89 -11.93 19.12
C GLU A 11 4.03 -11.51 17.66
N LEU A 12 3.23 -12.12 16.78
CA LEU A 12 3.17 -11.74 15.36
C LEU A 12 2.61 -10.32 15.19
N TRP A 13 1.51 -9.98 15.87
CA TRP A 13 0.95 -8.63 15.83
C TRP A 13 1.91 -7.57 16.38
N LEU A 14 2.64 -7.87 17.44
CA LEU A 14 3.68 -6.97 17.97
C LEU A 14 4.77 -6.73 16.91
N ALA A 15 5.24 -7.79 16.25
CA ALA A 15 6.26 -7.66 15.20
C ALA A 15 5.74 -6.85 13.99
N ILE A 16 4.50 -7.08 13.55
CA ILE A 16 3.86 -6.28 12.49
C ILE A 16 3.79 -4.80 12.90
N ASN A 17 3.34 -4.51 14.12
CA ASN A 17 3.21 -3.14 14.60
C ASN A 17 4.56 -2.40 14.64
N GLU A 18 5.64 -3.06 15.06
CA GLU A 18 6.97 -2.44 15.05
C GLU A 18 7.43 -2.11 13.62
N ILE A 19 7.20 -3.00 12.64
CA ILE A 19 7.51 -2.72 11.23
C ILE A 19 6.76 -1.50 10.74
N PHE A 20 5.45 -1.44 10.97
CA PHE A 20 4.63 -0.33 10.50
C PHE A 20 4.94 0.99 11.23
N LYS A 21 5.36 0.95 12.49
CA LYS A 21 5.92 2.12 13.17
C LYS A 21 7.20 2.60 12.51
N THR A 22 8.12 1.70 12.16
CA THR A 22 9.35 2.06 11.43
C THR A 22 9.01 2.76 10.11
N VAL A 23 8.06 2.22 9.33
CA VAL A 23 7.60 2.86 8.08
C VAL A 23 7.00 4.24 8.36
N LYS A 24 6.04 4.35 9.28
CA LYS A 24 5.32 5.61 9.56
C LYS A 24 6.26 6.69 10.11
N ASN A 25 7.20 6.34 10.99
CA ASN A 25 8.17 7.28 11.56
C ASN A 25 9.25 7.71 10.56
N SER A 26 9.45 6.97 9.47
CA SER A 26 10.41 7.34 8.44
C SER A 26 9.97 8.56 7.60
N LYS A 27 8.68 8.93 7.65
CA LYS A 27 8.08 10.01 6.86
C LYS A 27 8.85 11.33 6.96
N ASP A 28 9.13 11.78 8.18
CA ASP A 28 9.84 13.05 8.42
C ASP A 28 11.26 13.06 7.82
N SER A 29 11.89 11.88 7.74
CA SER A 29 13.23 11.73 7.14
C SER A 29 13.20 11.66 5.62
N LEU A 30 12.06 11.27 5.03
CA LEU A 30 11.88 11.14 3.58
C LEU A 30 11.51 12.47 2.90
N ASP A 31 11.03 13.47 3.65
CA ASP A 31 10.71 14.80 3.10
C ASP A 31 11.97 15.61 2.71
N ASN A 32 13.15 15.27 3.23
CA ASN A 32 14.40 15.96 2.90
C ASN A 32 15.07 15.37 1.64
N LYS A 33 14.82 16.01 0.48
CA LYS A 33 15.33 15.60 -0.83
C LYS A 33 16.85 15.32 -0.87
N SER A 34 17.66 16.09 -0.15
CA SER A 34 19.14 15.95 -0.18
C SER A 34 19.68 14.67 0.46
N LYS A 35 18.90 14.04 1.36
CA LYS A 35 19.29 12.82 2.10
C LYS A 35 18.41 11.61 1.80
N GLN A 36 17.39 11.79 0.95
CA GLN A 36 16.35 10.80 0.70
C GLN A 36 16.91 9.47 0.21
N SER A 37 17.88 9.48 -0.71
CA SER A 37 18.47 8.23 -1.27
C SER A 37 19.12 7.34 -0.20
N THR A 38 19.99 7.91 0.65
CA THR A 38 20.63 7.17 1.74
C THR A 38 19.63 6.74 2.81
N ALA A 39 18.64 7.59 3.10
CA ALA A 39 17.57 7.26 4.04
C ALA A 39 16.73 6.07 3.55
N LEU A 40 16.37 6.01 2.26
CA LEU A 40 15.63 4.91 1.66
C LEU A 40 16.39 3.59 1.71
N VAL A 41 17.70 3.59 1.43
CA VAL A 41 18.53 2.38 1.52
C VAL A 41 18.57 1.83 2.94
N ASN A 42 18.76 2.70 3.94
CA ASN A 42 18.78 2.31 5.34
C ASN A 42 17.41 1.82 5.81
N LEU A 43 16.34 2.53 5.44
CA LEU A 43 14.96 2.16 5.74
C LEU A 43 14.64 0.77 5.15
N LYS A 44 14.99 0.54 3.88
CA LYS A 44 14.81 -0.75 3.23
C LYS A 44 15.53 -1.86 3.99
N LYS A 45 16.80 -1.64 4.36
CA LYS A 45 17.60 -2.63 5.09
C LYS A 45 16.97 -2.98 6.44
N GLU A 46 16.49 -1.98 7.16
CA GLU A 46 15.83 -2.16 8.46
C GLU A 46 14.52 -2.94 8.32
N ILE A 47 13.61 -2.48 7.45
CA ILE A 47 12.33 -3.15 7.19
C ILE A 47 12.55 -4.59 6.74
N ARG A 48 13.50 -4.82 5.82
CA ARG A 48 13.86 -6.15 5.34
C ARG A 48 14.29 -7.06 6.49
N SER A 49 15.16 -6.60 7.39
CA SER A 49 15.60 -7.39 8.55
C SER A 49 14.41 -7.81 9.43
N GLN A 50 13.51 -6.87 9.70
CA GLN A 50 12.32 -7.13 10.50
C GLN A 50 11.34 -8.09 9.80
N LEU A 51 11.14 -7.92 8.49
CA LEU A 51 10.32 -8.83 7.67
C LEU A 51 10.92 -10.24 7.58
N CYS A 52 12.23 -10.40 7.46
CA CYS A 52 12.88 -11.72 7.50
C CYS A 52 12.65 -12.40 8.85
N SER A 53 12.67 -11.65 9.95
CA SER A 53 12.35 -12.16 11.30
C SER A 53 10.89 -12.57 11.41
N LEU A 54 9.95 -11.72 10.97
CA LEU A 54 8.53 -12.01 10.95
C LEU A 54 8.22 -13.24 10.08
N LYS A 55 8.84 -13.33 8.90
CA LYS A 55 8.73 -14.48 7.99
C LYS A 55 9.05 -15.79 8.68
N LYS A 56 10.17 -15.87 9.42
CA LYS A 56 10.53 -17.08 10.17
C LYS A 56 9.46 -17.45 11.20
N LYS A 57 8.90 -16.46 11.90
CA LYS A 57 7.81 -16.68 12.86
C LYS A 57 6.55 -17.20 12.15
N CYS A 58 6.17 -16.62 11.01
CA CYS A 58 5.03 -17.07 10.22
C CYS A 58 5.24 -18.49 9.66
N GLN A 59 6.45 -18.84 9.20
CA GLN A 59 6.80 -20.19 8.74
C GLN A 59 6.61 -21.23 9.85
N ASN A 60 7.07 -20.91 11.06
CA ASN A 60 6.90 -21.78 12.21
C ASN A 60 5.44 -21.92 12.64
N ALA A 61 4.64 -20.84 12.55
CA ALA A 61 3.27 -20.82 13.03
C ALA A 61 2.25 -21.41 12.04
N TYR A 62 2.46 -21.23 10.73
CA TYR A 62 1.45 -21.52 9.70
C TYR A 62 1.93 -22.48 8.61
N GLY A 63 3.14 -23.03 8.71
CA GLY A 63 3.64 -24.03 7.77
C GLY A 63 3.60 -23.48 6.34
N GLU A 64 2.88 -24.14 5.44
CA GLU A 64 2.78 -23.78 4.01
C GLU A 64 2.06 -22.44 3.76
N ASP A 65 1.13 -22.05 4.63
CA ASP A 65 0.32 -20.83 4.47
C ASP A 65 1.07 -19.55 4.91
N TRP A 66 2.32 -19.65 5.35
CA TRP A 66 3.11 -18.50 5.82
C TRP A 66 3.18 -17.35 4.81
N ARG A 67 3.15 -17.68 3.50
CA ARG A 67 3.18 -16.70 2.41
C ARG A 67 1.97 -15.77 2.43
N LYS A 68 0.79 -16.31 2.76
CA LYS A 68 -0.46 -15.55 2.88
C LYS A 68 -0.45 -14.57 4.06
N CYS A 69 0.49 -14.73 5.00
CA CYS A 69 0.74 -13.75 6.06
C CYS A 69 1.71 -12.65 5.63
N ILE A 70 2.81 -13.00 4.95
CA ILE A 70 3.92 -12.07 4.68
C ILE A 70 3.68 -11.22 3.43
N ILE A 71 3.25 -11.85 2.34
CA ILE A 71 3.13 -11.17 1.03
C ILE A 71 2.22 -9.93 1.11
N PRO A 72 1.03 -9.99 1.75
CA PRO A 72 0.15 -8.82 1.84
C PRO A 72 0.79 -7.63 2.58
N LEU A 73 1.60 -7.91 3.60
CA LEU A 73 2.32 -6.89 4.37
C LEU A 73 3.43 -6.25 3.53
N VAL A 74 4.22 -7.05 2.81
CA VAL A 74 5.30 -6.57 1.96
C VAL A 74 4.76 -5.64 0.88
N ILE A 75 3.70 -6.08 0.19
CA ILE A 75 3.04 -5.30 -0.86
C ILE A 75 2.49 -3.98 -0.31
N HIS A 76 1.84 -4.02 0.85
CA HIS A 76 1.29 -2.82 1.48
C HIS A 76 2.40 -1.84 1.90
N ILE A 77 3.49 -2.33 2.49
CA ILE A 77 4.65 -1.50 2.84
C ILE A 77 5.26 -0.83 1.60
N ASP A 78 5.41 -1.57 0.51
CA ASP A 78 5.90 -1.01 -0.76
C ASP A 78 4.95 0.04 -1.34
N GLU A 79 3.63 -0.13 -1.21
CA GLU A 79 2.65 0.89 -1.58
C GLU A 79 2.77 2.13 -0.69
N MET A 80 2.80 1.96 0.64
CA MET A 80 2.96 3.06 1.58
C MET A 80 4.21 3.89 1.29
N ILE A 81 5.36 3.25 1.12
CA ILE A 81 6.61 3.99 0.87
C ILE A 81 6.55 4.71 -0.48
N ARG A 82 6.06 4.05 -1.54
CA ARG A 82 5.91 4.66 -2.86
C ARG A 82 4.92 5.84 -2.88
N CYS A 83 3.92 5.84 -2.01
CA CYS A 83 3.02 6.98 -1.84
C CYS A 83 3.69 8.20 -1.17
N HIS A 84 4.79 8.01 -0.44
CA HIS A 84 5.47 9.07 0.30
C HIS A 84 6.76 9.58 -0.38
N ILE A 85 7.36 8.83 -1.29
CA ILE A 85 8.54 9.30 -2.03
C ILE A 85 8.15 10.27 -3.15
N ASP A 86 9.05 11.21 -3.43
CA ASP A 86 8.88 12.16 -4.54
C ASP A 86 8.83 11.41 -5.88
N VAL A 87 8.06 11.95 -6.84
CA VAL A 87 7.90 11.42 -8.20
C VAL A 87 9.26 11.30 -8.90
N GLU A 88 10.19 12.22 -8.62
CA GLU A 88 11.56 12.22 -9.14
C GLU A 88 12.45 11.15 -8.50
N CYS A 89 12.11 10.69 -7.29
CA CYS A 89 12.85 9.67 -6.54
C CYS A 89 12.11 8.32 -6.47
N ARG A 90 11.20 8.05 -7.43
CA ARG A 90 10.43 6.79 -7.57
C ARG A 90 11.24 5.49 -7.63
N ASN A 91 12.56 5.54 -7.54
CA ASN A 91 13.46 4.39 -7.52
C ASN A 91 13.49 3.69 -6.16
N TRP A 92 12.36 3.58 -5.45
CA TRP A 92 12.27 2.67 -4.32
C TRP A 92 12.49 1.25 -4.85
N PRO A 93 13.58 0.57 -4.44
CA PRO A 93 13.82 -0.78 -4.86
C PRO A 93 12.85 -1.67 -4.08
N THR A 94 11.75 -2.07 -4.72
CA THR A 94 10.63 -2.72 -4.03
C THR A 94 11.05 -3.98 -3.29
N LEU A 95 10.45 -4.22 -2.12
CA LEU A 95 10.67 -5.41 -1.32
C LEU A 95 9.98 -6.62 -1.97
N GLN A 96 8.81 -6.43 -2.56
CA GLN A 96 8.01 -7.48 -3.20
C GLN A 96 8.75 -8.18 -4.35
N GLN A 97 9.64 -7.48 -5.05
CA GLN A 97 10.46 -8.05 -6.14
C GLN A 97 11.63 -8.92 -5.62
N GLU A 98 11.94 -8.89 -4.33
CA GLU A 98 12.97 -9.77 -3.80
C GLU A 98 12.45 -11.21 -3.74
N GLU A 99 13.26 -12.15 -4.26
CA GLU A 99 12.93 -13.59 -4.30
C GLU A 99 12.51 -14.16 -2.94
N GLU A 100 13.05 -13.61 -1.85
CA GLU A 100 12.69 -14.07 -0.51
C GLU A 100 11.25 -13.70 -0.09
N PHE A 101 10.65 -12.71 -0.74
CA PHE A 101 9.26 -12.26 -0.53
C PHE A 101 8.33 -12.57 -1.71
N GLY A 102 8.83 -13.30 -2.73
CA GLY A 102 8.01 -13.89 -3.78
C GLY A 102 8.32 -13.43 -5.20
N GLY A 103 9.24 -12.47 -5.41
CA GLY A 103 9.61 -12.03 -6.76
C GLY A 103 8.42 -11.42 -7.53
N ILE A 104 7.57 -10.67 -6.84
CA ILE A 104 6.27 -10.20 -7.34
C ILE A 104 6.46 -8.91 -8.14
N GLU A 105 6.02 -8.91 -9.40
CA GLU A 105 6.07 -7.72 -10.24
C GLU A 105 4.88 -6.78 -9.98
N ASN A 106 3.68 -7.34 -9.84
CA ASN A 106 2.43 -6.58 -9.69
C ASN A 106 1.73 -6.91 -8.36
N GLY A 107 2.26 -6.37 -7.26
CA GLY A 107 1.70 -6.58 -5.93
C GLY A 107 0.24 -6.12 -5.80
N GLY A 108 -0.15 -5.06 -6.50
CA GLY A 108 -1.53 -4.57 -6.48
C GLY A 108 -2.55 -5.57 -7.05
N VAL A 109 -2.14 -6.42 -7.98
CA VAL A 109 -2.97 -7.53 -8.49
C VAL A 109 -2.82 -8.76 -7.60
N GLU A 110 -1.59 -9.12 -7.25
CA GLU A 110 -1.28 -10.32 -6.49
C GLU A 110 -1.91 -10.33 -5.10
N PHE A 111 -1.98 -9.17 -4.45
CA PHE A 111 -2.69 -9.03 -3.17
C PHE A 111 -4.13 -9.53 -3.24
N TYR A 112 -4.88 -9.13 -4.27
CA TYR A 112 -6.29 -9.52 -4.38
C TYR A 112 -6.45 -10.95 -4.90
N ASN A 113 -5.51 -11.45 -5.72
CA ASN A 113 -5.50 -12.87 -6.11
C ASN A 113 -5.36 -13.78 -4.88
N LEU A 114 -4.39 -13.46 -4.00
CA LEU A 114 -4.20 -14.18 -2.75
C LEU A 114 -5.39 -14.02 -1.81
N LEU A 115 -6.00 -12.84 -1.77
CA LEU A 115 -7.20 -12.61 -0.96
C LEU A 115 -8.40 -13.42 -1.47
N ASP A 116 -8.60 -13.53 -2.78
CA ASP A 116 -9.63 -14.39 -3.35
C ASP A 116 -9.36 -15.87 -3.00
N GLU A 117 -8.12 -16.35 -3.14
CA GLU A 117 -7.73 -17.71 -2.72
C GLU A 117 -8.02 -17.94 -1.23
N VAL A 118 -7.69 -16.97 -0.37
CA VAL A 118 -7.93 -17.03 1.07
C VAL A 118 -9.41 -17.02 1.43
N LEU A 119 -10.25 -16.31 0.67
CA LEU A 119 -11.69 -16.26 0.92
C LEU A 119 -12.41 -17.52 0.41
N GLU A 120 -11.86 -18.20 -0.59
CA GLU A 120 -12.38 -19.46 -1.12
C GLU A 120 -11.92 -20.67 -0.28
N ASN A 121 -10.69 -20.63 0.22
CA ASN A 121 -10.12 -21.70 1.03
C ASN A 121 -10.19 -21.35 2.50
N ASN A 122 -10.87 -22.17 3.30
CA ASN A 122 -10.94 -21.95 4.75
C ASN A 122 -9.54 -21.99 5.37
N THR A 123 -8.98 -20.82 5.70
CA THR A 123 -7.61 -20.67 6.22
C THR A 123 -7.60 -20.22 7.69
N HIS A 124 -6.42 -19.95 8.24
CA HIS A 124 -6.25 -19.47 9.61
C HIS A 124 -6.81 -18.05 9.79
N GLU A 125 -7.55 -17.84 10.90
CA GLU A 125 -8.14 -16.54 11.24
C GLU A 125 -7.15 -15.36 11.14
N PHE A 126 -5.92 -15.55 11.62
CA PHE A 126 -4.87 -14.53 11.59
C PHE A 126 -4.56 -14.04 10.15
N ILE A 127 -4.68 -14.89 9.14
CA ILE A 127 -4.47 -14.50 7.75
C ILE A 127 -5.57 -13.52 7.32
N TYR A 128 -6.84 -13.79 7.65
CA TYR A 128 -7.91 -12.82 7.40
C TYR A 128 -7.65 -11.49 8.10
N GLU A 129 -7.14 -11.52 9.34
CA GLU A 129 -6.82 -10.30 10.07
C GLU A 129 -5.70 -9.49 9.40
N VAL A 130 -4.68 -10.14 8.85
CA VAL A 130 -3.59 -9.48 8.11
C VAL A 130 -4.13 -8.76 6.87
N PHE A 131 -4.94 -9.43 6.05
CA PHE A 131 -5.55 -8.80 4.88
C PHE A 131 -6.49 -7.65 5.28
N TYR A 132 -7.30 -7.87 6.31
CA TYR A 132 -8.21 -6.85 6.83
C TYR A 132 -7.44 -5.64 7.35
N PHE A 133 -6.32 -5.86 8.06
CA PHE A 133 -5.43 -4.82 8.53
C PHE A 133 -4.88 -3.98 7.37
N CYS A 134 -4.33 -4.61 6.33
CA CYS A 134 -3.82 -3.88 5.17
C CYS A 134 -4.90 -3.00 4.53
N LEU A 135 -6.10 -3.55 4.29
CA LEU A 135 -7.22 -2.79 3.72
C LEU A 135 -7.68 -1.65 4.65
N LYS A 136 -7.75 -1.89 5.97
CA LYS A 136 -8.11 -0.87 6.95
C LYS A 136 -7.06 0.21 7.15
N ASP A 137 -5.78 -0.11 6.95
CA ASP A 137 -4.67 0.85 7.01
C ASP A 137 -4.54 1.66 5.69
N GLY A 138 -5.37 1.34 4.69
CA GLY A 138 -5.50 2.14 3.47
C GLY A 138 -4.85 1.53 2.23
N PHE A 139 -4.53 0.23 2.23
CA PHE A 139 -4.11 -0.46 1.02
C PHE A 139 -5.20 -0.39 -0.06
N VAL A 140 -4.81 0.01 -1.26
CA VAL A 140 -5.73 0.15 -2.39
C VAL A 140 -5.33 -0.79 -3.54
N GLY A 141 -4.04 -0.88 -3.87
CA GLY A 141 -3.54 -1.73 -4.95
C GLY A 141 -4.21 -1.44 -6.29
N ARG A 142 -4.62 -2.50 -7.01
CA ARG A 142 -5.26 -2.39 -8.34
C ARG A 142 -6.58 -1.63 -8.37
N TYR A 143 -7.21 -1.36 -7.22
CA TYR A 143 -8.52 -0.72 -7.14
C TYR A 143 -8.45 0.79 -6.87
N ILE A 144 -7.34 1.44 -7.23
CA ILE A 144 -7.18 2.90 -7.06
C ILE A 144 -8.29 3.72 -7.72
N ASP A 145 -8.74 3.28 -8.89
CA ASP A 145 -9.85 3.92 -9.61
C ASP A 145 -11.24 3.37 -9.22
N ASN A 146 -11.31 2.38 -8.33
CA ASN A 146 -12.58 1.77 -7.89
C ASN A 146 -12.56 1.37 -6.39
N PRO A 147 -12.59 2.34 -5.48
CA PRO A 147 -12.47 2.10 -4.03
C PRO A 147 -13.60 1.22 -3.46
N THR A 148 -14.78 1.22 -4.11
CA THR A 148 -15.92 0.40 -3.67
C THR A 148 -15.60 -1.10 -3.69
N ARG A 149 -14.73 -1.55 -4.60
CA ARG A 149 -14.27 -2.93 -4.66
C ARG A 149 -13.43 -3.29 -3.45
N ALA A 150 -12.45 -2.46 -3.07
CA ALA A 150 -11.65 -2.68 -1.87
C ALA A 150 -12.54 -2.75 -0.60
N THR A 151 -13.52 -1.85 -0.48
CA THR A 151 -14.49 -1.89 0.63
C THR A 151 -15.32 -3.18 0.63
N SER A 152 -15.70 -3.71 -0.54
CA SER A 152 -16.44 -4.97 -0.61
C SER A 152 -15.62 -6.18 -0.10
N TYR A 153 -14.31 -6.21 -0.37
CA TYR A 153 -13.41 -7.22 0.16
C TYR A 153 -13.28 -7.12 1.68
N GLN A 154 -13.13 -5.90 2.19
CA GLN A 154 -13.08 -5.64 3.62
C GLN A 154 -14.33 -6.17 4.34
N LYS A 155 -15.53 -5.88 3.81
CA LYS A 155 -16.80 -6.40 4.36
C LYS A 155 -16.90 -7.93 4.31
N ARG A 156 -16.38 -8.56 3.26
CA ARG A 156 -16.30 -10.03 3.18
C ARG A 156 -15.41 -10.57 4.30
N LEU A 157 -14.23 -9.99 4.52
CA LEU A 157 -13.31 -10.39 5.59
C LEU A 157 -13.93 -10.24 6.99
N GLU A 158 -14.71 -9.19 7.24
CA GLU A 158 -15.40 -8.98 8.52
C GLU A 158 -16.29 -10.16 8.92
N SER A 159 -16.87 -10.89 7.96
CA SER A 159 -17.68 -12.07 8.25
C SER A 159 -16.89 -13.27 8.78
N PHE A 160 -15.57 -13.30 8.56
CA PHE A 160 -14.66 -14.34 9.04
C PHE A 160 -13.97 -13.97 10.36
N LEU A 161 -14.10 -12.73 10.81
CA LEU A 161 -13.38 -12.19 11.96
C LEU A 161 -14.29 -12.11 13.19
N VAL A 162 -13.79 -12.58 14.33
CA VAL A 162 -14.48 -12.42 15.61
C VAL A 162 -13.97 -11.15 16.30
N PHE A 163 -14.64 -10.03 16.06
CA PHE A 163 -14.34 -8.80 16.80
C PHE A 163 -14.91 -8.89 18.22
N PRO A 164 -14.11 -8.60 19.27
CA PRO A 164 -14.68 -8.39 20.59
C PRO A 164 -15.63 -7.19 20.51
N GLN A 165 -16.91 -7.41 20.82
CA GLN A 165 -17.91 -6.36 20.92
C GLN A 165 -17.49 -5.40 22.04
N ILE A 166 -16.79 -4.31 21.70
CA ILE A 166 -16.58 -3.21 22.65
C ILE A 166 -17.96 -2.57 22.83
N PRO A 167 -18.49 -2.47 24.06
CA PRO A 167 -19.75 -1.78 24.30
C PRO A 167 -19.67 -0.41 23.62
N ASN A 168 -20.64 -0.12 22.74
CA ASN A 168 -20.68 1.06 21.88
C ASN A 168 -20.57 2.34 22.71
N ALA A 169 -19.34 2.76 23.02
CA ALA A 169 -19.04 3.95 23.79
C ALA A 169 -18.95 5.15 22.84
N GLY A 170 -19.94 5.34 21.96
CA GLY A 170 -20.10 6.55 21.13
C GLY A 170 -18.87 6.96 20.30
N LEU A 171 -17.91 6.07 20.05
CA LEU A 171 -16.76 6.36 19.21
C LEU A 171 -17.27 6.47 17.78
N LYS A 172 -17.32 7.70 17.27
CA LYS A 172 -17.57 7.95 15.84
C LYS A 172 -16.62 7.06 15.05
N GLU A 173 -17.15 6.31 14.09
CA GLU A 173 -16.31 5.64 13.11
C GLU A 173 -15.33 6.68 12.56
N PRO A 174 -14.02 6.39 12.51
CA PRO A 174 -13.07 7.34 11.96
C PRO A 174 -13.52 7.65 10.53
N GLU A 175 -13.88 8.92 10.28
CA GLU A 175 -14.15 9.41 8.94
C GLU A 175 -12.91 9.12 8.10
N PHE A 176 -13.07 8.16 7.20
CA PHE A 176 -12.02 7.70 6.31
C PHE A 176 -11.74 8.84 5.34
N ASN A 177 -10.76 9.67 5.66
CA ASN A 177 -10.12 10.51 4.66
C ASN A 177 -9.36 9.55 3.75
N PHE A 178 -10.05 9.09 2.70
CA PHE A 178 -9.37 8.53 1.53
C PHE A 178 -8.30 9.57 1.20
N PHE A 179 -7.02 9.23 1.38
CA PHE A 179 -5.98 9.98 0.73
C PHE A 179 -6.29 9.81 -0.74
N VAL A 180 -7.01 10.80 -1.30
CA VAL A 180 -6.99 11.05 -2.72
C VAL A 180 -5.51 11.27 -2.95
N VAL A 181 -4.82 10.21 -3.38
CA VAL A 181 -3.58 10.36 -4.10
C VAL A 181 -3.96 11.31 -5.20
N GLU A 182 -3.63 12.59 -5.02
CA GLU A 182 -3.79 13.59 -6.06
C GLU A 182 -3.01 13.01 -7.22
N LYS A 183 -3.74 12.39 -8.15
CA LYS A 183 -3.23 11.92 -9.41
C LYS A 183 -2.58 13.17 -9.98
N SER A 184 -1.25 13.20 -9.98
CA SER A 184 -0.48 14.28 -10.58
C SER A 184 -1.08 14.50 -11.97
N SER A 185 -1.76 15.62 -12.06
CA SER A 185 -2.96 15.72 -12.85
C SER A 185 -2.56 15.71 -14.32
N THR A 186 -2.91 14.64 -15.02
CA THR A 186 -2.85 14.58 -16.48
C THR A 186 -3.63 15.75 -17.11
N PHE A 187 -4.54 16.40 -16.37
CA PHE A 187 -5.17 17.64 -16.78
C PHE A 187 -4.20 18.81 -16.94
N ILE A 188 -3.08 18.89 -16.20
CA ILE A 188 -2.10 19.97 -16.38
C ILE A 188 -1.45 19.85 -17.77
N TYR A 189 -1.16 18.63 -18.21
CA TYR A 189 -0.65 18.38 -19.56
C TYR A 189 -1.66 18.79 -20.65
N TYR A 190 -2.95 18.48 -20.47
CA TYR A 190 -4.00 18.92 -21.40
C TYR A 190 -4.20 20.44 -21.39
N PHE A 191 -4.17 21.10 -20.23
CA PHE A 191 -4.26 22.56 -20.13
C PHE A 191 -3.07 23.27 -20.79
N LEU A 192 -1.86 22.73 -20.63
CA LEU A 192 -0.66 23.26 -21.27
C LEU A 192 -0.73 23.09 -22.80
N ALA A 193 -1.17 21.91 -23.28
CA ALA A 193 -1.33 21.63 -24.71
C ALA A 193 -2.35 22.57 -25.38
N VAL A 194 -3.50 22.82 -24.71
CA VAL A 194 -4.52 23.75 -25.21
C VAL A 194 -3.98 25.18 -25.29
N LYS A 195 -3.24 25.65 -24.28
CA LYS A 195 -2.63 26.98 -24.31
C LYS A 195 -1.62 27.14 -25.45
N VAL A 196 -0.77 26.13 -25.67
CA VAL A 196 0.18 26.13 -26.79
C VAL A 196 -0.54 26.19 -28.13
N ALA A 197 -1.60 25.38 -28.32
CA ALA A 197 -2.39 25.38 -29.54
C ALA A 197 -3.05 26.75 -29.82
N ILE A 198 -3.61 27.40 -28.79
CA ILE A 198 -4.20 28.74 -28.91
C ILE A 198 -3.12 29.77 -29.28
N CYS A 199 -1.95 29.75 -28.64
CA CYS A 199 -0.85 30.65 -28.97
C CYS A 199 -0.38 30.47 -30.43
N LEU A 200 -0.26 29.24 -30.91
CA LEU A 200 0.10 28.95 -32.30
C LEU A 200 -0.98 29.43 -33.28
N ALA A 201 -2.26 29.28 -32.94
CA ALA A 201 -3.36 29.77 -33.77
C ALA A 201 -3.37 31.31 -33.85
N ILE A 202 -3.17 32.00 -32.73
CA ILE A 202 -3.05 33.47 -32.70
C ILE A 202 -1.84 33.94 -33.49
N PHE A 203 -0.69 33.27 -33.33
CA PHE A 203 0.53 33.58 -34.07
C PHE A 203 0.34 33.38 -35.58
N ALA A 204 -0.25 32.26 -35.99
CA ALA A 204 -0.56 31.98 -37.40
C ALA A 204 -1.54 33.01 -37.97
N PHE A 205 -2.57 33.38 -37.21
CA PHE A 205 -3.53 34.42 -37.60
C PHE A 205 -2.86 35.78 -37.77
N TYR A 206 -1.99 36.17 -36.84
CA TYR A 206 -1.22 37.41 -36.93
C TYR A 206 -0.27 37.39 -38.13
N TYR A 207 0.42 36.27 -38.35
CA TYR A 207 1.32 36.09 -39.50
C TYR A 207 0.58 36.14 -40.84
N LEU A 208 -0.63 35.60 -40.92
CA LEU A 208 -1.47 35.69 -42.12
C LEU A 208 -1.94 37.12 -42.37
N ILE A 209 -2.40 37.85 -41.35
CA ILE A 209 -2.81 39.26 -41.51
C ILE A 209 -1.63 40.12 -41.98
N ASN A 210 -0.44 39.93 -41.40
CA ASN A 210 0.71 40.79 -41.69
C ASN A 210 1.40 40.47 -43.02
N ASN A 211 1.08 39.36 -43.69
CA ASN A 211 1.60 39.01 -45.01
C ASN A 211 0.58 39.17 -46.15
N TYR A 212 -0.70 39.44 -45.84
CA TYR A 212 -1.77 39.62 -46.82
C TYR A 212 -2.38 41.05 -46.84
N ILE A 213 -1.79 41.99 -46.09
CA ILE A 213 -1.99 43.44 -46.18
C ILE A 213 -0.69 44.05 -46.70
#